data_AF-A0A846I6H9-F1
#
_entry.id   AF-A0A846I6H9-F1
#
_cell.length_a   1.000
_cell.length_b   1.000
_cell.length_c   1.000
_cell.angle_alpha   90.00
_cell.angle_beta   90.00
_cell.angle_gamma   90.00
#
_symmetry.space_group_name_H-M   'P 1'
#
loop_
_entity.id
_entity.type
_entity.pdbx_description
1 polymer ?
#
loop_
_entity_poly.entity_id
_entity_poly.type
_entity_poly.pdbx_seq_one_letter_code
_entity_poly.pdbx_strand_id
1 'polypeptide(L)'
;MEPTVLTPKQLAERWQTCLTKIYEDNNAGKLPHLKTNKNRFPLIAIEEMENEPLFNKYDIKTPRERSLEKESEEWKRKYETLKNCINNALPELLKTMNL
;
A
#
# COMPACT_ATOMS: atom_id res chain seq x y z
N MET A 1 17.26 17.75 15.76
CA MET A 1 16.57 17.81 14.45
C MET A 1 16.30 16.39 14.03
N GLU A 2 15.04 16.06 13.74
CA GLU A 2 14.72 14.75 13.17
C GLU A 2 15.35 14.63 11.77
N PRO A 3 15.91 13.46 11.42
CA PRO A 3 16.53 13.27 10.12
C PRO A 3 15.46 13.33 9.02
N THR A 4 15.61 14.23 8.06
CA THR A 4 14.72 14.32 6.90
C THR A 4 14.85 13.12 5.94
N VAL A 5 15.96 12.38 6.08
CA VAL A 5 16.32 11.25 5.24
C VAL A 5 17.00 10.17 6.08
N LEU A 6 16.57 8.93 5.93
CA LEU A 6 17.14 7.76 6.60
C LEU A 6 18.24 7.12 5.74
N THR A 7 19.27 6.63 6.42
CA THR A 7 20.28 5.71 5.86
C THR A 7 19.80 4.25 5.95
N PRO A 8 20.42 3.31 5.21
CA PRO A 8 20.11 1.88 5.34
C PRO A 8 20.19 1.36 6.77
N LYS A 9 21.20 1.80 7.55
CA LYS A 9 21.34 1.41 8.96
C LYS A 9 20.19 1.93 9.82
N GLN A 10 19.83 3.21 9.67
CA GLN A 10 18.71 3.78 10.42
C GLN A 10 17.37 3.13 10.06
N LEU A 11 17.16 2.80 8.78
CA LEU A 11 15.95 2.11 8.35
C LEU A 11 15.90 0.66 8.86
N ALA A 12 17.03 -0.04 8.86
CA ALA A 12 17.17 -1.38 9.45
C ALA A 12 16.85 -1.36 10.96
N GLU A 13 17.39 -0.37 11.68
CA GLU A 13 17.11 -0.15 13.11
C GLU A 13 15.63 0.17 13.34
N ARG A 14 15.03 1.07 12.55
CA ARG A 14 13.61 1.42 12.65
C ARG A 14 12.71 0.20 12.47
N TRP A 15 13.00 -0.63 11.47
CA TRP A 15 12.20 -1.82 11.18
C TRP A 15 12.59 -3.06 11.99
N GLN A 16 13.66 -2.98 12.79
CA GLN A 16 14.21 -4.13 13.53
C GLN A 16 14.47 -5.31 12.58
N THR A 17 15.13 -5.02 11.45
CA THR A 17 15.47 -6.00 10.40
C THR A 17 16.97 -5.94 10.09
N CYS A 18 17.47 -6.93 9.35
CA CYS A 18 18.87 -6.95 8.98
C CYS A 18 19.17 -5.93 7.87
N LEU A 19 20.38 -5.36 7.91
CA LEU A 19 20.84 -4.39 6.91
C LEU A 19 20.81 -4.99 5.49
N THR A 20 21.12 -6.28 5.35
CA THR A 20 21.07 -7.00 4.07
C THR A 20 19.67 -6.94 3.44
N LYS A 21 18.60 -7.13 4.24
CA LYS A 21 17.22 -7.06 3.75
C LYS A 21 16.88 -5.68 3.19
N ILE A 22 17.35 -4.62 3.85
CA ILE A 22 17.15 -3.25 3.35
C ILE A 22 17.78 -3.07 1.97
N TYR A 23 18.99 -3.59 1.77
CA TYR A 23 19.65 -3.52 0.47
C TYR A 23 18.94 -4.37 -0.59
N GLU A 24 18.52 -5.59 -0.24
CA GLU A 24 17.75 -6.47 -1.14
C GLU A 24 16.46 -5.79 -1.60
N ASP A 25 15.66 -5.26 -0.65
CA ASP A 25 14.41 -4.59 -0.98
C ASP A 25 14.63 -3.30 -1.79
N ASN A 26 15.68 -2.55 -1.47
CA ASN A 26 16.03 -1.35 -2.23
C ASN A 26 16.45 -1.69 -3.67
N ASN A 27 17.29 -2.70 -3.84
CA ASN A 27 17.75 -3.16 -5.16
C ASN A 27 16.60 -3.73 -5.99
N ALA A 28 15.61 -4.35 -5.35
CA ALA A 28 14.37 -4.79 -5.97
C ALA A 28 13.41 -3.62 -6.28
N GLY A 29 13.77 -2.37 -5.98
CA GLY A 29 12.94 -1.19 -6.26
C GLY A 29 11.71 -1.06 -5.35
N LYS A 30 11.70 -1.73 -4.20
CA LYS A 30 10.56 -1.74 -3.27
C LYS A 30 10.53 -0.51 -2.36
N LEU A 31 11.71 0.07 -2.09
CA LEU A 31 11.88 1.19 -1.16
C LEU A 31 11.92 2.55 -1.88
N PRO A 32 11.19 3.56 -1.38
CA PRO A 32 11.27 4.92 -1.90
C PRO A 32 12.63 5.54 -1.53
N HIS A 33 13.35 6.05 -2.52
CA HIS A 33 14.68 6.64 -2.32
C HIS A 33 14.85 7.93 -3.14
N LEU A 34 15.87 8.73 -2.79
CA LEU A 34 16.24 9.92 -3.56
C LEU A 34 16.78 9.55 -4.94
N LYS A 35 16.37 10.29 -5.98
CA LYS A 35 16.89 10.11 -7.34
C LYS A 35 18.42 10.28 -7.43
N THR A 36 19.00 11.13 -6.57
CA THR A 36 20.44 11.39 -6.52
C THR A 36 21.22 10.34 -5.73
N ASN A 37 20.56 9.58 -4.84
CA ASN A 37 21.21 8.56 -4.03
C ASN A 37 20.23 7.47 -3.60
N LYS A 38 20.42 6.26 -4.14
CA LYS A 38 19.57 5.10 -3.85
C LYS A 38 19.61 4.67 -2.39
N ASN A 39 20.63 5.03 -1.62
CA ASN A 39 20.79 4.68 -0.20
C ASN A 39 20.40 5.84 0.73
N ARG A 40 19.41 6.63 0.30
CA ARG A 40 18.86 7.75 1.05
C ARG A 40 17.35 7.70 0.92
N PHE A 41 16.67 7.37 2.01
CA PHE A 41 15.23 7.12 2.06
C PHE A 41 14.53 8.33 2.69
N PRO A 42 13.75 9.12 1.94
CA PRO A 42 13.02 10.25 2.52
C PRO A 42 12.11 9.78 3.66
N LEU A 43 12.21 10.40 4.84
CA LEU A 43 11.45 9.96 6.01
C LEU A 43 9.94 9.98 5.75
N ILE A 44 9.44 11.07 5.15
CA ILE A 44 8.02 11.24 4.79
C ILE A 44 7.53 10.09 3.90
N ALA A 45 8.30 9.70 2.87
CA ALA A 45 7.90 8.63 1.96
C ALA A 45 7.94 7.24 2.64
N ILE A 46 8.82 7.04 3.61
CA ILE A 46 8.84 5.84 4.44
C ILE A 46 7.59 5.81 5.35
N GLU A 47 7.24 6.91 5.99
CA GLU A 47 6.05 7.01 6.84
C GLU A 47 4.75 6.84 6.04
N GLU A 48 4.66 7.41 4.84
CA GLU A 48 3.52 7.18 3.94
C GLU A 48 3.35 5.70 3.61
N MET A 49 4.45 5.02 3.30
CA MET A 49 4.46 3.57 3.04
C MET A 49 4.11 2.76 4.30
N GLU A 50 4.58 3.15 5.48
CA GLU A 50 4.29 2.49 6.75
C GLU A 50 2.80 2.61 7.15
N ASN A 51 2.13 3.68 6.72
CA ASN A 51 0.72 3.92 6.98
C ASN A 51 -0.21 3.22 5.96
N GLU A 52 0.31 2.51 4.96
CA GLU A 52 -0.53 1.76 4.03
C GLU A 52 -1.20 0.57 4.74
N PRO A 53 -2.50 0.28 4.48
CA PRO A 53 -3.25 -0.75 5.21
C PRO A 53 -2.64 -2.16 5.18
N LEU A 54 -1.83 -2.47 4.17
CA LEU A 54 -1.21 -3.77 3.94
C LEU A 54 0.32 -3.72 4.08
N PHE A 55 0.86 -2.69 4.72
CA PHE A 55 2.30 -2.58 4.90
C PHE A 55 2.83 -3.70 5.80
N ASN A 56 3.84 -4.40 5.30
CA ASN A 56 4.58 -5.38 6.06
C ASN A 56 6.09 -5.17 5.82
N LYS A 57 6.81 -4.72 6.85
CA LYS A 57 8.26 -4.49 6.81
C LYS A 57 9.09 -5.73 6.46
N TYR A 58 8.53 -6.94 6.62
CA TYR A 58 9.20 -8.20 6.25
C TYR A 58 8.90 -8.62 4.81
N ASP A 59 7.79 -8.16 4.26
CA ASP A 59 7.32 -8.47 2.90
C ASP A 59 6.87 -7.20 2.18
N ILE A 60 7.85 -6.35 1.88
CA ILE A 60 7.59 -5.09 1.18
C ILE A 60 7.30 -5.42 -0.29
N LYS A 61 6.11 -5.03 -0.74
CA LYS A 61 5.68 -5.13 -2.13
C LYS A 61 6.30 -4.03 -2.97
N THR A 62 6.54 -4.31 -4.25
CA THR A 62 6.95 -3.32 -5.24
C THR A 62 5.89 -2.23 -5.41
N PRO A 63 6.23 -1.02 -5.89
CA PRO A 63 5.25 0.02 -6.16
C PRO A 63 4.09 -0.46 -7.05
N ARG A 64 4.38 -1.30 -8.05
CA ARG A 64 3.38 -1.86 -8.95
C ARG A 64 2.41 -2.80 -8.23
N GLU A 65 2.93 -3.70 -7.39
CA GLU A 65 2.08 -4.60 -6.59
C GLU A 65 1.20 -3.80 -5.64
N ARG A 66 1.74 -2.77 -4.98
CA ARG A 66 0.95 -1.87 -4.10
C ARG A 66 -0.15 -1.15 -4.87
N SER A 67 0.13 -0.66 -6.09
CA SER A 67 -0.89 -0.07 -6.97
C SER A 67 -1.98 -1.07 -7.34
N LEU A 68 -1.61 -2.28 -7.75
CA LEU A 68 -2.58 -3.33 -8.12
C LEU A 68 -3.47 -3.75 -6.94
N GLU A 69 -2.92 -3.79 -5.72
CA GLU A 69 -3.73 -4.08 -4.53
C GLU A 69 -4.70 -2.95 -4.19
N LYS A 70 -4.29 -1.69 -4.32
CA LYS A 70 -5.18 -0.53 -4.16
C LYS A 70 -6.31 -0.57 -5.19
N GLU A 71 -5.99 -0.83 -6.46
CA GLU A 71 -6.98 -0.98 -7.52
C GLU A 71 -7.93 -2.15 -7.26
N SER A 72 -7.41 -3.31 -6.86
CA SER A 72 -8.22 -4.49 -6.51
C SER A 72 -9.19 -4.20 -5.37
N GLU A 73 -8.74 -3.53 -4.31
CA GLU A 73 -9.56 -3.14 -3.18
C GLU A 73 -10.64 -2.11 -3.58
N GLU A 74 -10.30 -1.15 -4.44
CA GLU A 74 -11.27 -0.20 -4.98
C GLU A 74 -12.35 -0.91 -5.81
N TRP A 75 -11.95 -1.87 -6.67
CA TRP A 75 -12.89 -2.66 -7.47
C TRP A 75 -13.80 -3.53 -6.61
N LYS A 76 -13.28 -4.15 -5.55
CA LYS A 76 -14.09 -4.90 -4.57
C LYS A 76 -15.14 -4.00 -3.90
N ARG A 77 -14.75 -2.79 -3.49
CA ARG A 77 -15.68 -1.83 -2.89
C ARG A 77 -16.77 -1.41 -3.87
N LYS A 78 -16.40 -1.05 -5.11
CA LYS A 78 -17.36 -0.71 -6.17
C LYS A 78 -18.33 -1.86 -6.45
N TYR A 79 -17.83 -3.09 -6.49
CA TYR A 79 -18.65 -4.28 -6.68
C TYR A 79 -19.66 -4.47 -5.54
N GLU A 80 -19.21 -4.41 -4.28
CA GLU A 80 -20.11 -4.54 -3.12
C GLU A 80 -21.12 -3.40 -3.04
N THR A 81 -20.73 -2.15 -3.38
CA THR A 81 -21.68 -1.04 -3.50
C THR A 81 -22.76 -1.33 -4.54
N LEU A 82 -22.37 -1.75 -5.75
CA LEU A 82 -23.33 -2.06 -6.82
C LEU A 82 -24.25 -3.22 -6.45
N LYS A 83 -23.69 -4.29 -5.89
CA LYS A 83 -24.44 -5.46 -5.39
C LYS A 83 -25.47 -5.05 -4.33
N ASN A 84 -25.09 -4.18 -3.40
CA ASN A 84 -26.01 -3.64 -2.39
C ASN A 84 -27.10 -2.78 -3.03
N CYS A 85 -26.78 -1.93 -4.00
CA CYS A 85 -27.78 -1.16 -4.74
C CYS A 85 -28.79 -2.07 -5.44
N ILE A 86 -28.34 -3.13 -6.11
CA ILE A 86 -29.21 -4.11 -6.77
C ILE A 86 -30.09 -4.83 -5.75
N ASN A 87 -29.50 -5.34 -4.66
CA ASN A 87 -30.25 -6.04 -3.61
C ASN A 87 -31.31 -5.16 -2.94
N ASN A 88 -31.08 -3.85 -2.88
CA ASN A 88 -32.06 -2.89 -2.34
C ASN A 88 -33.15 -2.53 -3.36
N ALA A 89 -32.80 -2.43 -4.65
CA ALA A 89 -33.76 -2.05 -5.70
C ALA A 89 -34.64 -3.22 -6.18
N LEU A 90 -34.11 -4.44 -6.17
CA LEU A 90 -34.78 -5.62 -6.69
C LEU A 90 -36.11 -5.93 -5.97
N PRO A 91 -36.23 -5.86 -4.63
CA PRO A 91 -37.50 -6.06 -3.94
C PRO A 91 -38.57 -5.05 -4.34
N GLU A 92 -38.20 -3.77 -4.52
CA GLU A 92 -39.15 -2.73 -4.93
C GLU A 92 -39.62 -2.95 -6.38
N LEU A 93 -38.71 -3.34 -7.28
CA LEU A 93 -39.07 -3.72 -8.65
C LEU A 93 -40.02 -4.94 -8.66
N LEU A 94 -39.74 -5.97 -7.86
CA LEU A 94 -40.60 -7.14 -7.76
C LEU A 94 -41.99 -6.81 -7.21
N LYS A 95 -42.12 -5.86 -6.27
CA LYS A 95 -43.42 -5.35 -5.81
C LYS A 95 -44.20 -4.65 -6.91
N THR A 96 -43.51 -3.89 -7.78
CA THR A 96 -44.17 -3.21 -8.92
C THR A 96 -44.50 -4.13 -10.08
N MET A 97 -43.78 -5.26 -10.22
CA MET A 97 -44.01 -6.24 -11.28
C MET A 97 -45.01 -7.33 -10.90
N ASN A 98 -45.28 -7.55 -9.61
CA ASN A 98 -46.43 -8.31 -9.15
C ASN A 98 -47.70 -7.47 -9.37
N LEU A 99 -48.35 -7.73 -10.51
CA LEU A 99 -49.82 -7.73 -10.62
C LEU A 99 -50.43 -8.61 -9.52
#